data_AF-A0A3L9HEN4-F1
#
_entry.id   AF-A0A3L9HEN4-F1
#
_cell.length_a   1.000
_cell.length_b   1.000
_cell.length_c   1.000
_cell.angle_alpha   90.00
_cell.angle_beta   90.00
_cell.angle_gamma   90.00
#
_symmetry.space_group_name_H-M   'P 1'
#
loop_
_entity.id
_entity.type
_entity.pdbx_description
1 polymer ?
#
loop_
_entity_poly.entity_id
_entity_poly.type
_entity_poly.pdbx_seq_one_letter_code
_entity_poly.pdbx_strand_id
1 'polypeptide(L)'
;KHADIVLPATTSFERNDLTMTGDYSNQHLVPMKQVVPPRYEARNDFDVFAELSERWEKGGYARFTEGKSELQWLETFYNVARQRGASQQVELPPFAEFWQANQLIEMPENPDSERFIRFADFCRDPQAHPLKTASGKIEIFSQRIADYAYPDCPGHPMWLEPDEWQGNAEPEQLQVLSAHPAHRLHSQLNYSSLRELYAVANREPVTIHPDDAQARGIQDGDTVRLWNARGQILAGAVISEGIKPGVICIHEGAWPDLDLTADGICKNGAVNVLTKDLPSSRLGNGCAGNTALAWLEKYNGP
;
A
#
# COMPACT_ATOMS: atom_id res chain seq x y z
N LYS A 1 3.50 18.06 -3.31
CA LYS A 1 3.70 19.43 -3.81
C LYS A 1 2.46 20.34 -3.65
N HIS A 2 1.37 19.88 -3.00
CA HIS A 2 0.08 20.60 -2.96
C HIS A 2 -0.33 21.05 -1.55
N ALA A 3 0.62 21.18 -0.63
CA ALA A 3 0.33 21.60 0.75
C ALA A 3 0.65 23.08 0.93
N ASP A 4 -0.14 23.77 1.75
CA ASP A 4 0.15 25.16 2.16
C ASP A 4 1.33 25.24 3.14
N ILE A 5 1.46 24.22 4.00
CA ILE A 5 2.50 24.11 5.02
C ILE A 5 3.17 22.75 4.90
N VAL A 6 4.50 22.73 4.91
CA VAL A 6 5.32 21.51 4.88
C VAL A 6 6.21 21.48 6.11
N LEU A 7 6.12 20.40 6.89
CA LEU A 7 6.98 20.14 8.04
C LEU A 7 7.87 18.93 7.71
N PRO A 8 9.21 19.07 7.69
CA PRO A 8 10.11 17.97 7.35
C PRO A 8 10.23 16.97 8.51
N ALA A 9 9.85 15.72 8.28
CA ALA A 9 9.99 14.62 9.23
C ALA A 9 11.30 13.85 9.03
N THR A 10 11.81 13.24 10.10
CA THR A 10 12.94 12.31 10.03
C THR A 10 12.54 10.97 9.42
N THR A 11 13.51 10.27 8.83
CA THR A 11 13.41 8.84 8.53
C THR A 11 13.60 8.01 9.80
N SER A 12 13.26 6.71 9.73
CA SER A 12 13.54 5.77 10.83
C SER A 12 15.04 5.60 11.13
N PHE A 13 15.95 5.95 10.20
CA PHE A 13 17.40 5.91 10.44
C PHE A 13 17.92 7.10 11.26
N GLU A 14 17.08 8.12 11.46
CA GLU A 14 17.43 9.38 12.13
C GLU A 14 16.81 9.48 13.54
N ARG A 15 16.20 8.40 14.05
CA ARG A 15 15.57 8.31 15.37
C ARG A 15 15.69 6.91 15.95
N ASN A 16 15.37 6.73 17.23
CA ASN A 16 15.32 5.39 17.82
C ASN A 16 13.89 4.84 17.80
N ASP A 17 13.78 3.54 17.57
CA ASP A 17 12.53 2.80 17.68
C ASP A 17 12.81 1.34 18.08
N LEU A 18 11.77 0.53 18.22
CA LEU A 18 11.86 -0.93 18.24
C LEU A 18 10.66 -1.53 17.52
N THR A 19 10.83 -2.70 16.92
CA THR A 19 9.75 -3.32 16.15
C THR A 19 9.76 -4.85 16.25
N MET A 20 8.64 -5.45 15.91
CA MET A 20 8.53 -6.87 15.63
C MET A 20 8.70 -7.12 14.12
N THR A 21 9.33 -8.23 13.75
CA THR A 21 9.42 -8.68 12.36
C THR A 21 8.59 -9.94 12.13
N GLY A 22 8.00 -10.02 10.92
CA GLY A 22 7.08 -11.08 10.53
C GLY A 22 5.67 -10.81 11.02
N ASP A 23 4.84 -10.19 10.19
CA ASP A 23 3.47 -9.73 10.53
C ASP A 23 2.57 -10.84 11.11
N TYR A 24 2.82 -12.08 10.70
CA TYR A 24 2.10 -13.25 11.19
C TYR A 24 2.94 -14.13 12.13
N SER A 25 4.24 -14.21 11.90
CA SER A 25 5.13 -15.12 12.61
C SER A 25 5.70 -14.51 13.90
N ASN A 26 5.74 -13.19 14.00
CA ASN A 26 6.29 -12.44 15.14
C ASN A 26 7.68 -12.96 15.55
N GLN A 27 8.54 -13.22 14.57
CA GLN A 27 9.78 -13.98 14.77
C GLN A 27 10.84 -13.23 15.55
N HIS A 28 10.95 -11.92 15.39
CA HIS A 28 12.03 -11.19 16.05
C HIS A 28 11.59 -9.86 16.61
N LEU A 29 12.10 -9.54 17.80
CA LEU A 29 12.08 -8.20 18.38
C LEU A 29 13.39 -7.50 18.04
N VAL A 30 13.32 -6.36 17.36
CA VAL A 30 14.46 -5.68 16.77
C VAL A 30 14.63 -4.28 17.37
N PRO A 31 15.81 -3.94 17.91
CA PRO A 31 16.12 -2.55 18.27
C PRO A 31 16.44 -1.77 16.99
N MET A 32 15.71 -0.69 16.75
CA MET A 32 15.96 0.22 15.62
C MET A 32 16.68 1.45 16.13
N LYS A 33 17.99 1.34 16.38
CA LYS A 33 18.79 2.48 16.84
C LYS A 33 18.98 3.52 15.74
N GLN A 34 19.05 4.77 16.16
CA GLN A 34 19.45 5.89 15.30
C GLN A 34 20.82 5.60 14.67
N VAL A 35 20.88 5.68 13.34
CA VAL A 35 22.09 5.41 12.55
C VAL A 35 22.84 6.70 12.23
N VAL A 36 22.10 7.76 11.92
CA VAL A 36 22.65 9.10 11.60
C VAL A 36 21.85 10.17 12.34
N PRO A 37 22.43 11.35 12.64
CA PRO A 37 21.66 12.45 13.18
C PRO A 37 20.62 12.95 12.15
N PRO A 38 19.52 13.61 12.60
CA PRO A 38 18.56 14.25 11.71
C PRO A 38 19.24 15.17 10.70
N ARG A 39 18.81 15.07 9.44
CA ARG A 39 19.39 15.80 8.32
C ARG A 39 18.67 17.12 8.12
N TYR A 40 19.45 18.16 7.84
CA TYR A 40 18.93 19.51 7.60
C TYR A 40 18.11 20.00 8.80
N GLU A 41 16.87 20.43 8.58
CA GLU A 41 15.93 20.87 9.62
C GLU A 41 14.85 19.82 9.88
N ALA A 42 15.04 18.56 9.45
CA ALA A 42 14.10 17.49 9.70
C ALA A 42 13.98 17.20 11.21
N ARG A 43 12.76 16.95 11.66
CA ARG A 43 12.45 16.72 13.08
C ARG A 43 11.69 15.41 13.26
N ASN A 44 11.88 14.76 14.40
CA ASN A 44 11.11 13.59 14.77
C ASN A 44 9.63 13.98 14.92
N ASP A 45 8.73 13.20 14.33
CA ASP A 45 7.28 13.42 14.41
C ASP A 45 6.82 13.57 15.86
N PHE A 46 7.37 12.76 16.78
CA PHE A 46 7.08 12.84 18.22
C PHE A 46 7.35 14.24 18.79
N ASP A 47 8.50 14.84 18.48
CA ASP A 47 8.88 16.16 18.98
C ASP A 47 7.99 17.25 18.37
N VAL A 48 7.68 17.14 17.07
CA VAL A 48 6.81 18.08 16.36
C VAL A 48 5.42 18.08 16.99
N PHE A 49 4.83 16.90 17.23
CA PHE A 49 3.50 16.80 17.82
C PHE A 49 3.46 17.19 19.30
N ALA A 50 4.51 16.92 20.08
CA ALA A 50 4.62 17.40 21.45
C ALA A 50 4.62 18.94 21.51
N GLU A 51 5.35 19.57 20.60
CA GLU A 51 5.44 21.03 20.48
C GLU A 51 4.17 21.69 19.94
N LEU A 52 3.47 21.02 19.01
CA LEU A 52 2.16 21.47 18.55
C LEU A 52 1.13 21.37 19.68
N SER A 53 1.22 20.35 20.53
CA SER A 53 0.33 20.18 21.68
C SER A 53 0.45 21.33 22.67
N GLU A 54 1.67 21.83 22.94
CA GLU A 54 1.87 23.00 23.80
C GLU A 54 1.28 24.29 23.21
N ARG A 55 1.37 24.45 21.88
CA ARG A 55 0.80 25.59 21.18
C ARG A 55 -0.73 25.54 21.16
N TRP A 56 -1.30 24.34 21.15
CA TRP A 56 -2.74 24.13 21.22
C TRP A 56 -3.30 24.46 22.60
N GLU A 57 -2.64 24.01 23.67
CA GLU A 57 -3.05 24.26 25.05
C GLU A 57 -1.84 24.28 25.98
N LYS A 58 -1.81 25.24 26.92
CA LYS A 58 -0.76 25.33 27.95
C LYS A 58 -0.65 24.01 28.71
N GLY A 59 0.56 23.44 28.77
CA GLY A 59 0.81 22.14 29.38
C GLY A 59 0.52 20.94 28.47
N GLY A 60 0.16 21.17 27.21
CA GLY A 60 -0.06 20.14 26.21
C GLY A 60 1.19 19.31 25.93
N TYR A 61 2.40 19.89 26.01
CA TYR A 61 3.64 19.13 25.86
C TYR A 61 3.76 18.01 26.90
N ALA A 62 3.59 18.37 28.17
CA ALA A 62 3.70 17.42 29.28
C ALA A 62 2.60 16.35 29.22
N ARG A 63 1.40 16.73 28.77
CA ARG A 63 0.28 15.80 28.57
C ARG A 63 0.55 14.81 27.44
N PHE A 64 1.05 15.28 26.30
CA PHE A 64 1.35 14.44 25.14
C PHE A 64 2.53 13.49 25.41
N THR A 65 3.61 14.02 26.00
CA THR A 65 4.82 13.24 26.27
C THR A 65 4.70 12.35 27.50
N GLU A 66 3.73 12.62 28.39
CA GLU A 66 3.65 12.08 29.75
C GLU A 66 4.95 12.28 30.56
N GLY A 67 5.74 13.30 30.20
CA GLY A 67 7.06 13.55 30.79
C GLY A 67 8.11 12.49 30.42
N LYS A 68 7.84 11.64 29.43
CA LYS A 68 8.75 10.59 28.96
C LYS A 68 9.51 11.05 27.72
N SER A 69 10.80 10.71 27.66
CA SER A 69 11.61 10.76 26.44
C SER A 69 11.26 9.62 25.48
N GLU A 70 11.77 9.70 24.25
CA GLU A 70 11.69 8.62 23.25
C GLU A 70 12.11 7.26 23.85
N LEU A 71 13.30 7.18 24.47
CA LEU A 71 13.79 5.93 25.06
C LEU A 71 12.92 5.42 26.22
N GLN A 72 12.32 6.32 27.02
CA GLN A 72 11.42 5.92 28.10
C GLN A 72 10.08 5.37 27.56
N TRP A 73 9.62 5.87 26.41
CA TRP A 73 8.49 5.27 25.69
C TRP A 73 8.82 3.88 25.18
N LEU A 74 9.98 3.71 24.52
CA LEU A 74 10.43 2.40 24.05
C LEU A 74 10.59 1.39 25.19
N GLU A 75 11.18 1.81 26.31
CA GLU A 75 11.28 0.98 27.52
C GLU A 75 9.90 0.59 28.06
N THR A 76 8.92 1.50 28.01
CA THR A 76 7.54 1.21 28.43
C THR A 76 6.94 0.11 27.54
N PHE A 77 7.03 0.24 26.22
CA PHE A 77 6.49 -0.76 25.28
C PHE A 77 7.18 -2.11 25.41
N TYR A 78 8.51 -2.09 25.55
CA TYR A 78 9.32 -3.28 25.79
C TYR A 78 8.89 -4.00 27.08
N ASN A 79 8.70 -3.26 28.18
CA ASN A 79 8.30 -3.86 29.45
C ASN A 79 6.88 -4.43 29.40
N VAL A 80 5.96 -3.82 28.65
CA VAL A 80 4.62 -4.40 28.39
C VAL A 80 4.76 -5.73 27.62
N ALA A 81 5.60 -5.77 26.59
CA ALA A 81 5.87 -7.00 25.84
C ALA A 81 6.50 -8.08 26.73
N ARG A 82 7.50 -7.72 27.56
CA ARG A 82 8.17 -8.61 28.51
C ARG A 82 7.20 -9.20 29.54
N GLN A 83 6.30 -8.39 30.10
CA GLN A 83 5.28 -8.87 31.04
C GLN A 83 4.31 -9.87 30.38
N ARG A 84 3.90 -9.59 29.14
CA ARG A 84 3.04 -10.51 28.38
C ARG A 84 3.79 -11.79 27.99
N GLY A 85 5.02 -11.67 27.51
CA GLY A 85 5.88 -12.81 27.15
C GLY A 85 6.13 -13.74 28.33
N ALA A 86 6.34 -13.21 29.53
CA ALA A 86 6.51 -14.02 30.74
C ALA A 86 5.30 -14.94 31.02
N SER A 87 4.08 -14.49 30.71
CA SER A 87 2.87 -15.33 30.82
C SER A 87 2.82 -16.48 29.80
N GLN A 88 3.64 -16.40 28.76
CA GLN A 88 3.80 -17.39 27.69
C GLN A 88 5.17 -18.09 27.76
N GLN A 89 5.86 -18.01 28.90
CA GLN A 89 7.19 -18.60 29.12
C GLN A 89 8.30 -18.05 28.19
N VAL A 90 8.10 -16.85 27.65
CA VAL A 90 9.12 -16.11 26.89
C VAL A 90 9.82 -15.13 27.84
N GLU A 91 11.08 -15.40 28.14
CA GLU A 91 11.90 -14.52 28.98
C GLU A 91 12.65 -13.49 28.12
N LEU A 92 12.29 -12.22 28.29
CA LEU A 92 13.05 -11.11 27.70
C LEU A 92 13.99 -10.50 28.76
N PRO A 93 15.22 -10.12 28.39
CA PRO A 93 16.16 -9.47 29.30
C PRO A 93 15.65 -8.09 29.76
N PRO A 94 16.30 -7.44 30.74
CA PRO A 94 16.05 -6.03 31.03
C PRO A 94 16.26 -5.14 29.78
N PHE A 95 15.45 -4.07 29.64
CA PHE A 95 15.50 -3.18 28.47
C PHE A 95 16.92 -2.64 28.22
N ALA A 96 17.63 -2.21 29.26
CA ALA A 96 18.99 -1.71 29.15
C ALA A 96 19.95 -2.74 28.54
N GLU A 97 19.82 -4.01 28.87
CA GLU A 97 20.65 -5.09 28.30
C GLU A 97 20.31 -5.34 26.83
N PHE A 98 19.02 -5.47 26.51
CA PHE A 98 18.55 -5.58 25.12
C PHE A 98 19.04 -4.41 24.26
N TRP A 99 18.85 -3.19 24.77
CA TRP A 99 19.22 -1.98 24.07
C TRP A 99 20.73 -1.90 23.87
N GLN A 100 21.54 -2.17 24.91
CA GLN A 100 23.01 -2.15 24.78
C GLN A 100 23.53 -3.24 23.85
N ALA A 101 22.98 -4.45 23.90
CA ALA A 101 23.38 -5.55 23.02
C ALA A 101 23.20 -5.21 21.53
N ASN A 102 22.16 -4.43 21.19
CA ASN A 102 21.84 -4.03 19.82
C ASN A 102 21.75 -5.24 18.86
N GLN A 103 21.17 -6.33 19.36
CA GLN A 103 20.90 -7.54 18.60
C GLN A 103 19.39 -7.76 18.55
N LEU A 104 18.93 -8.43 17.49
CA LEU A 104 17.56 -8.94 17.49
C LEU A 104 17.40 -10.04 18.55
N ILE A 105 16.21 -10.15 19.11
CA ILE A 105 15.82 -11.31 19.94
C ILE A 105 14.90 -12.16 19.08
N GLU A 106 15.27 -13.41 18.86
CA GLU A 106 14.42 -14.41 18.22
C GLU A 106 13.37 -14.91 19.23
N MET A 107 12.10 -14.86 18.84
CA MET A 107 11.00 -15.35 19.65
C MET A 107 10.94 -16.88 19.54
N PRO A 108 10.64 -17.59 20.64
CA PRO A 108 10.54 -19.04 20.59
C PRO A 108 9.40 -19.46 19.66
N GLU A 109 9.66 -20.49 18.86
CA GLU A 109 8.64 -21.13 18.04
C GLU A 109 7.62 -21.85 18.94
N ASN A 110 6.35 -21.77 18.56
CA ASN A 110 5.30 -22.56 19.19
C ASN A 110 5.01 -23.79 18.30
N PRO A 111 5.30 -25.02 18.76
CA PRO A 111 5.02 -26.24 17.99
C PRO A 111 3.54 -26.41 17.61
N ASP A 112 2.62 -25.82 18.36
CA ASP A 112 1.19 -25.85 18.01
C ASP A 112 0.88 -24.95 16.80
N SER A 113 1.67 -23.89 16.58
CA SER A 113 1.54 -23.02 15.40
C SER A 113 1.85 -23.76 14.10
N GLU A 114 2.81 -24.69 14.11
CA GLU A 114 3.12 -25.53 12.94
C GLU A 114 1.95 -26.44 12.53
N ARG A 115 1.08 -26.76 13.49
CA ARG A 115 -0.08 -27.64 13.30
C ARG A 115 -1.36 -26.85 12.99
N PHE A 116 -1.27 -25.53 12.88
CA PHE A 116 -2.44 -24.70 12.63
C PHE A 116 -3.05 -25.00 11.26
N ILE A 117 -4.28 -25.47 11.26
CA ILE A 117 -5.08 -25.69 10.05
C ILE A 117 -6.29 -24.77 10.12
N ARG A 118 -6.31 -23.74 9.27
CA ARG A 118 -7.40 -22.75 9.22
C ARG A 118 -8.74 -23.48 9.00
N PHE A 119 -9.73 -23.17 9.85
CA PHE A 119 -11.07 -23.76 9.85
C PHE A 119 -11.19 -25.24 10.24
N ALA A 120 -10.14 -25.92 10.70
CA ALA A 120 -10.20 -27.35 11.03
C ALA A 120 -11.28 -27.69 12.08
N ASP A 121 -11.39 -26.90 13.14
CA ASP A 121 -12.38 -27.16 14.21
C ASP A 121 -13.82 -26.93 13.73
N PHE A 122 -14.07 -25.89 12.92
CA PHE A 122 -15.37 -25.67 12.28
C PHE A 122 -15.74 -26.84 11.36
N CYS A 123 -14.79 -27.37 10.58
CA CYS A 123 -15.01 -28.54 9.73
C CYS A 123 -15.28 -29.82 10.54
N ARG A 124 -14.66 -29.97 11.71
CA ARG A 124 -14.82 -31.14 12.58
C ARG A 124 -16.14 -31.13 13.33
N ASP A 125 -16.50 -29.99 13.92
CA ASP A 125 -17.74 -29.80 14.66
C ASP A 125 -18.26 -28.35 14.52
N PRO A 126 -19.11 -28.07 13.52
CA PRO A 126 -19.63 -26.73 13.28
C PRO A 126 -20.68 -26.28 14.32
N GLN A 127 -21.21 -27.20 15.15
CA GLN A 127 -22.15 -26.83 16.20
C GLN A 127 -21.39 -26.33 17.44
N ALA A 128 -20.30 -26.99 17.80
CA ALA A 128 -19.42 -26.57 18.88
C ALA A 128 -18.54 -25.37 18.50
N HIS A 129 -18.16 -25.25 17.23
CA HIS A 129 -17.28 -24.19 16.72
C HIS A 129 -17.94 -23.38 15.58
N PRO A 130 -19.10 -22.73 15.82
CA PRO A 130 -19.82 -22.01 14.77
C PRO A 130 -19.03 -20.79 14.28
N LEU A 131 -19.21 -20.43 13.00
CA LEU A 131 -18.72 -19.17 12.47
C LEU A 131 -19.48 -17.99 13.09
N LYS A 132 -18.87 -16.80 13.07
CA LYS A 132 -19.49 -15.56 13.57
C LYS A 132 -20.50 -14.96 12.57
N THR A 133 -21.39 -15.79 12.04
CA THR A 133 -22.49 -15.41 11.12
C THR A 133 -23.84 -15.60 11.81
N ALA A 134 -24.93 -15.13 11.22
CA ALA A 134 -26.26 -15.27 11.83
C ALA A 134 -26.70 -16.74 11.95
N SER A 135 -26.29 -17.56 10.99
CA SER A 135 -26.57 -19.01 10.96
C SER A 135 -25.53 -19.89 11.67
N GLY A 136 -24.39 -19.33 12.07
CA GLY A 136 -23.23 -20.10 12.54
C GLY A 136 -22.47 -20.84 11.43
N LYS A 137 -22.83 -20.62 10.14
CA LYS A 137 -22.30 -21.32 8.96
C LYS A 137 -21.77 -20.34 7.90
N ILE A 138 -21.23 -20.89 6.81
CA ILE A 138 -20.95 -20.12 5.59
C ILE A 138 -22.29 -19.75 4.95
N GLU A 139 -22.55 -18.46 4.80
CA GLU A 139 -23.79 -17.94 4.21
C GLU A 139 -23.60 -17.72 2.70
N ILE A 140 -23.94 -18.73 1.89
CA ILE A 140 -23.98 -18.60 0.42
C ILE A 140 -25.01 -17.54 0.00
N PHE A 141 -26.11 -17.46 0.75
CA PHE A 141 -27.10 -16.40 0.68
C PHE A 141 -27.20 -15.72 2.05
N SER A 142 -27.08 -14.39 2.08
CA SER A 142 -27.24 -13.56 3.27
C SER A 142 -28.53 -12.74 3.17
N GLN A 143 -29.55 -13.14 3.95
CA GLN A 143 -30.82 -12.39 4.03
C GLN A 143 -30.59 -10.95 4.47
N ARG A 144 -29.67 -10.73 5.42
CA ARG A 144 -29.31 -9.38 5.90
C ARG A 144 -28.85 -8.47 4.76
N ILE A 145 -28.04 -8.97 3.83
CA ILE A 145 -27.58 -8.20 2.67
C ILE A 145 -28.73 -8.00 1.69
N ALA A 146 -29.53 -9.05 1.43
CA ALA A 146 -30.71 -8.94 0.55
C ALA A 146 -31.70 -7.88 1.03
N ASP A 147 -31.92 -7.76 2.34
CA ASP A 147 -32.84 -6.80 2.96
C ASP A 147 -32.42 -5.33 2.75
N TYR A 148 -31.14 -5.06 2.47
CA TYR A 148 -30.69 -3.70 2.12
C TYR A 148 -31.15 -3.26 0.73
N ALA A 149 -31.56 -4.21 -0.13
CA ALA A 149 -32.02 -3.96 -1.49
C ALA A 149 -31.04 -3.10 -2.32
N TYR A 150 -29.74 -3.32 -2.13
CA TYR A 150 -28.69 -2.65 -2.90
C TYR A 150 -28.50 -3.35 -4.25
N PRO A 151 -28.73 -2.67 -5.39
CA PRO A 151 -28.64 -3.30 -6.71
C PRO A 151 -27.21 -3.72 -7.07
N ASP A 152 -26.21 -3.09 -6.46
CA ASP A 152 -24.77 -3.32 -6.62
C ASP A 152 -24.19 -4.30 -5.57
N CYS A 153 -25.03 -4.86 -4.69
CA CYS A 153 -24.60 -5.87 -3.73
C CYS A 153 -25.78 -6.79 -3.32
N PRO A 154 -26.18 -7.74 -4.19
CA PRO A 154 -27.26 -8.67 -3.91
C PRO A 154 -26.90 -9.65 -2.79
N GLY A 155 -27.92 -10.33 -2.24
CA GLY A 155 -27.77 -11.25 -1.11
C GLY A 155 -26.93 -12.50 -1.37
N HIS A 156 -26.52 -12.77 -2.60
CA HIS A 156 -25.61 -13.86 -2.95
C HIS A 156 -24.65 -13.42 -4.07
N PRO A 157 -23.53 -14.13 -4.29
CA PRO A 157 -22.62 -13.80 -5.39
C PRO A 157 -23.33 -13.84 -6.75
N MET A 158 -23.10 -12.80 -7.55
CA MET A 158 -23.67 -12.63 -8.89
C MET A 158 -22.65 -11.96 -9.81
N TRP A 159 -22.75 -12.23 -11.11
CA TRP A 159 -22.12 -11.38 -12.12
C TRP A 159 -22.95 -10.12 -12.29
N LEU A 160 -22.34 -8.98 -12.00
CA LEU A 160 -22.85 -7.65 -12.33
C LEU A 160 -21.87 -7.04 -13.32
N GLU A 161 -22.37 -6.40 -14.37
CA GLU A 161 -21.51 -5.78 -15.36
C GLU A 161 -20.69 -4.63 -14.72
N PRO A 162 -19.35 -4.65 -14.83
CA PRO A 162 -18.51 -3.58 -14.28
C PRO A 162 -18.67 -2.26 -15.04
N ASP A 163 -18.42 -1.14 -14.36
CA ASP A 163 -18.48 0.19 -14.97
C ASP A 163 -17.47 0.39 -16.12
N GLU A 164 -16.30 -0.22 -16.03
CA GLU A 164 -15.27 -0.23 -17.08
C GLU A 164 -14.66 -1.61 -17.17
N TRP A 165 -14.73 -2.24 -18.34
CA TRP A 165 -14.08 -3.51 -18.64
C TRP A 165 -13.97 -3.70 -20.15
N GLN A 166 -13.22 -4.70 -20.60
CA GLN A 166 -13.03 -4.95 -22.04
C GLN A 166 -14.33 -5.05 -22.85
N GLY A 167 -15.43 -5.52 -22.26
CA GLY A 167 -16.70 -5.71 -22.98
C GLY A 167 -17.49 -4.42 -23.23
N ASN A 168 -17.19 -3.32 -22.54
CA ASN A 168 -17.76 -2.00 -22.80
C ASN A 168 -16.70 -0.98 -23.26
N ALA A 169 -15.55 -1.47 -23.72
CA ALA A 169 -14.48 -0.65 -24.27
C ALA A 169 -14.89 0.00 -25.60
N GLU A 170 -14.58 1.29 -25.74
CA GLU A 170 -14.66 1.97 -27.03
C GLU A 170 -13.62 1.37 -28.00
N PRO A 171 -13.79 1.55 -29.32
CA PRO A 171 -12.81 1.07 -30.30
C PRO A 171 -11.38 1.49 -29.94
N GLU A 172 -10.48 0.51 -30.02
CA GLU A 172 -9.03 0.64 -29.76
C GLU A 172 -8.62 0.91 -28.30
N GLN A 173 -9.57 1.00 -27.36
CA GLN A 173 -9.23 1.05 -25.94
C GLN A 173 -8.64 -0.28 -25.46
N LEU A 174 -7.70 -0.15 -24.51
CA LEU A 174 -7.03 -1.24 -23.84
C LEU A 174 -7.45 -1.25 -22.37
N GLN A 175 -7.55 -2.45 -21.79
CA GLN A 175 -7.72 -2.63 -20.36
C GLN A 175 -6.42 -2.23 -19.64
N VAL A 176 -6.50 -1.27 -18.73
CA VAL A 176 -5.38 -0.83 -17.90
C VAL A 176 -5.43 -1.54 -16.55
N LEU A 177 -4.29 -2.12 -16.16
CA LEU A 177 -4.04 -2.66 -14.84
C LEU A 177 -3.03 -1.79 -14.09
N SER A 178 -3.32 -1.50 -12.82
CA SER A 178 -2.48 -0.67 -11.93
C SER A 178 -1.91 -1.47 -10.75
N ALA A 179 -1.27 -2.61 -11.05
CA ALA A 179 -0.73 -3.51 -10.03
C ALA A 179 0.37 -2.84 -9.18
N HIS A 180 0.61 -3.38 -7.98
CA HIS A 180 1.69 -2.89 -7.12
C HIS A 180 3.06 -3.02 -7.80
N PRO A 181 3.97 -2.05 -7.60
CA PRO A 181 5.29 -2.06 -8.23
C PRO A 181 6.23 -3.09 -7.60
N ALA A 182 7.09 -3.71 -8.43
CA ALA A 182 8.09 -4.67 -7.95
C ALA A 182 9.30 -4.00 -7.25
N HIS A 183 9.68 -2.80 -7.68
CA HIS A 183 10.89 -2.10 -7.21
C HIS A 183 10.60 -0.99 -6.21
N ARG A 184 9.38 -0.91 -5.67
CA ARG A 184 8.97 0.14 -4.74
C ARG A 184 7.97 -0.42 -3.72
N LEU A 185 7.84 0.28 -2.60
CA LEU A 185 6.67 0.15 -1.73
C LEU A 185 5.74 1.33 -2.05
N HIS A 186 4.74 1.09 -2.90
CA HIS A 186 3.88 2.15 -3.44
C HIS A 186 4.72 3.25 -4.10
N SER A 187 4.60 4.49 -3.59
CA SER A 187 5.36 5.65 -4.05
C SER A 187 6.72 5.84 -3.37
N GLN A 188 7.03 5.07 -2.33
CA GLN A 188 8.32 5.17 -1.66
C GLN A 188 9.43 4.75 -2.64
N LEU A 189 10.56 5.46 -2.62
CA LEU A 189 11.72 5.25 -3.50
C LEU A 189 11.51 5.59 -4.99
N ASN A 190 10.38 6.18 -5.40
CA ASN A 190 10.15 6.54 -6.81
C ASN A 190 11.15 7.54 -7.41
N TYR A 191 11.84 8.32 -6.57
CA TYR A 191 12.94 9.22 -6.95
C TYR A 191 14.23 8.88 -6.19
N SER A 192 14.49 7.59 -5.97
CA SER A 192 15.82 7.10 -5.58
C SER A 192 16.58 6.58 -6.81
N SER A 193 17.87 6.26 -6.65
CA SER A 193 18.67 5.60 -7.70
C SER A 193 18.07 4.27 -8.17
N LEU A 194 17.20 3.64 -7.37
CA LEU A 194 16.50 2.40 -7.75
C LEU A 194 15.60 2.60 -8.99
N ARG A 195 15.18 3.84 -9.27
CA ARG A 195 14.46 4.22 -10.49
C ARG A 195 15.21 3.88 -11.77
N GLU A 196 16.55 3.94 -11.74
CA GLU A 196 17.40 3.65 -12.90
C GLU A 196 17.28 2.19 -13.38
N LEU A 197 16.79 1.27 -12.53
CA LEU A 197 16.61 -0.14 -12.90
C LEU A 197 15.39 -0.40 -13.79
N TYR A 198 14.36 0.44 -13.74
CA TYR A 198 13.08 0.14 -14.39
C TYR A 198 12.50 1.27 -15.24
N ALA A 199 12.95 2.52 -15.03
CA ALA A 199 12.39 3.64 -15.79
C ALA A 199 12.80 3.55 -17.26
N VAL A 200 11.82 3.69 -18.16
CA VAL A 200 12.04 3.66 -19.60
C VAL A 200 11.88 5.07 -20.15
N ALA A 201 12.90 5.54 -20.86
CA ALA A 201 13.02 6.93 -21.28
C ALA A 201 12.85 7.93 -20.12
N ASN A 202 13.17 7.57 -18.86
CA ASN A 202 12.89 8.37 -17.66
C ASN A 202 11.39 8.56 -17.30
N ARG A 203 10.52 7.62 -17.71
CA ARG A 203 9.11 7.55 -17.31
C ARG A 203 8.81 6.19 -16.65
N GLU A 204 7.68 6.10 -15.96
CA GLU A 204 7.17 4.82 -15.47
C GLU A 204 6.95 3.86 -16.66
N PRO A 205 7.36 2.59 -16.56
CA PRO A 205 7.17 1.62 -17.61
C PRO A 205 5.69 1.20 -17.75
N VAL A 206 5.24 1.05 -18.99
CA VAL A 206 3.99 0.37 -19.33
C VAL A 206 4.30 -0.91 -20.10
N THR A 207 3.83 -2.04 -19.60
CA THR A 207 3.94 -3.33 -20.29
C THR A 207 2.86 -3.45 -21.35
N ILE A 208 3.25 -3.76 -22.59
CA ILE A 208 2.37 -3.83 -23.76
C ILE A 208 2.62 -5.16 -24.49
N HIS A 209 1.56 -5.83 -24.92
CA HIS A 209 1.68 -7.03 -25.74
C HIS A 209 2.26 -6.71 -27.14
N PRO A 210 3.10 -7.57 -27.75
CA PRO A 210 3.67 -7.34 -29.07
C PRO A 210 2.64 -6.98 -30.16
N ASP A 211 1.51 -7.68 -30.22
CA ASP A 211 0.46 -7.42 -31.23
C ASP A 211 -0.14 -6.01 -31.10
N ASP A 212 -0.40 -5.56 -29.86
CA ASP A 212 -0.97 -4.24 -29.59
C ASP A 212 0.01 -3.12 -29.93
N ALA A 213 1.30 -3.36 -29.67
CA ALA A 213 2.36 -2.45 -30.02
C ALA A 213 2.58 -2.38 -31.52
N GLN A 214 2.61 -3.52 -32.22
CA GLN A 214 2.72 -3.59 -33.67
C GLN A 214 1.56 -2.85 -34.36
N ALA A 215 0.33 -3.07 -33.90
CA ALA A 215 -0.86 -2.38 -34.42
C ALA A 215 -0.78 -0.85 -34.29
N ARG A 216 0.01 -0.36 -33.32
CA ARG A 216 0.16 1.07 -32.99
C ARG A 216 1.52 1.66 -33.40
N GLY A 217 2.38 0.87 -34.06
CA GLY A 217 3.74 1.30 -34.43
C GLY A 217 4.64 1.66 -33.24
N ILE A 218 4.41 1.04 -32.08
CA ILE A 218 5.18 1.24 -30.85
C ILE A 218 6.31 0.21 -30.79
N GLN A 219 7.51 0.68 -30.43
CA GLN A 219 8.68 -0.16 -30.18
C GLN A 219 9.07 -0.12 -28.71
N ASP A 220 9.83 -1.11 -28.27
CA ASP A 220 10.41 -1.12 -26.93
C ASP A 220 11.27 0.14 -26.72
N GLY A 221 11.13 0.78 -25.55
CA GLY A 221 11.84 2.02 -25.24
C GLY A 221 11.14 3.30 -25.70
N ASP A 222 10.11 3.22 -26.55
CA ASP A 222 9.38 4.41 -27.00
C ASP A 222 8.68 5.12 -25.83
N THR A 223 8.63 6.45 -25.88
CA THR A 223 7.69 7.19 -25.03
C THR A 223 6.30 7.09 -25.64
N VAL A 224 5.33 6.73 -24.81
CA VAL A 224 3.93 6.54 -25.20
C VAL A 224 3.02 7.41 -24.34
N ARG A 225 1.87 7.77 -24.89
CA ARG A 225 0.80 8.47 -24.17
C ARG A 225 -0.33 7.50 -23.93
N LEU A 226 -0.79 7.42 -22.68
CA LEU A 226 -2.03 6.74 -22.30
C LEU A 226 -3.05 7.80 -21.90
N TRP A 227 -4.29 7.70 -22.37
CA TRP A 227 -5.32 8.69 -22.04
C TRP A 227 -6.73 8.13 -22.08
N ASN A 228 -7.62 8.82 -21.37
CA ASN A 228 -9.07 8.68 -21.49
C ASN A 228 -9.75 10.02 -21.15
N ALA A 229 -11.07 10.02 -20.95
CA ALA A 229 -11.82 11.23 -20.63
C ALA A 229 -11.42 11.90 -19.29
N ARG A 230 -10.68 11.21 -18.40
CA ARG A 230 -10.28 11.72 -17.08
C ARG A 230 -8.92 12.40 -17.12
N GLY A 231 -8.02 11.96 -17.99
CA GLY A 231 -6.70 12.56 -18.09
C GLY A 231 -5.77 11.79 -19.01
N GLN A 232 -4.50 12.16 -18.96
CA GLN A 232 -3.46 11.64 -19.83
C GLN A 232 -2.11 11.57 -19.12
N ILE A 233 -1.34 10.54 -19.42
CA ILE A 233 -0.03 10.29 -18.83
C ILE A 233 0.97 9.86 -19.91
N LEU A 234 2.25 10.16 -19.66
CA LEU A 234 3.38 9.61 -20.40
C LEU A 234 3.95 8.40 -19.68
N ALA A 235 4.32 7.38 -20.44
CA ALA A 235 4.98 6.17 -19.97
C ALA A 235 6.07 5.75 -20.96
N GLY A 236 6.97 4.85 -20.54
CA GLY A 236 7.93 4.22 -21.43
C GLY A 236 7.48 2.80 -21.79
N ALA A 237 7.48 2.45 -23.07
CA ALA A 237 6.99 1.17 -23.57
C ALA A 237 7.95 0.02 -23.20
N VAL A 238 7.40 -1.04 -22.61
CA VAL A 238 8.06 -2.33 -22.40
C VAL A 238 7.25 -3.41 -23.13
N ILE A 239 7.81 -4.00 -24.17
CA ILE A 239 7.13 -5.00 -24.99
C ILE A 239 7.31 -6.38 -24.34
N SER A 240 6.22 -7.11 -24.08
CA SER A 240 6.29 -8.43 -23.46
C SER A 240 5.12 -9.35 -23.82
N GLU A 241 5.40 -10.61 -24.13
CA GLU A 241 4.39 -11.68 -24.24
C GLU A 241 3.82 -12.10 -22.88
N GLY A 242 4.36 -11.58 -21.77
CA GLY A 242 3.89 -11.87 -20.41
C GLY A 242 2.56 -11.20 -20.04
N ILE A 243 1.99 -10.37 -20.92
CA ILE A 243 0.70 -9.70 -20.76
C ILE A 243 -0.25 -10.12 -21.88
N LYS A 244 -1.56 -10.19 -21.60
CA LYS A 244 -2.56 -10.61 -22.59
C LYS A 244 -2.76 -9.50 -23.66
N PRO A 245 -2.98 -9.85 -24.95
CA PRO A 245 -3.46 -8.89 -25.95
C PRO A 245 -4.73 -8.15 -25.47
N GLY A 246 -4.80 -6.85 -25.74
CA GLY A 246 -5.85 -5.94 -25.28
C GLY A 246 -5.65 -5.42 -23.85
N VAL A 247 -4.59 -5.83 -23.15
CA VAL A 247 -4.31 -5.46 -21.76
C VAL A 247 -2.94 -4.80 -21.65
N ILE A 248 -2.86 -3.70 -20.91
CA ILE A 248 -1.62 -3.02 -20.55
C ILE A 248 -1.50 -2.90 -19.04
N CYS A 249 -0.27 -2.91 -18.52
CA CYS A 249 0.00 -2.79 -17.09
C CYS A 249 0.98 -1.66 -16.85
N ILE A 250 0.62 -0.73 -15.97
CA ILE A 250 1.49 0.33 -15.48
C ILE A 250 1.34 0.38 -13.97
N HIS A 251 2.45 0.23 -13.24
CA HIS A 251 2.37 0.04 -11.80
C HIS A 251 1.96 1.32 -11.06
N GLU A 252 1.22 1.16 -9.95
CA GLU A 252 0.89 2.28 -9.08
C GLU A 252 2.13 2.90 -8.40
N GLY A 253 1.94 4.07 -7.80
CA GLY A 253 2.96 4.71 -6.96
C GLY A 253 3.89 5.67 -7.68
N ALA A 254 3.85 5.74 -9.02
CA ALA A 254 4.55 6.78 -9.76
C ALA A 254 4.08 8.18 -9.31
N TRP A 255 5.03 9.02 -8.89
CA TRP A 255 4.73 10.37 -8.42
C TRP A 255 4.11 11.21 -9.54
N PRO A 256 2.99 11.89 -9.30
CA PRO A 256 2.40 12.78 -10.30
C PRO A 256 3.33 13.96 -10.64
N ASP A 257 3.57 14.16 -11.93
CA ASP A 257 4.24 15.34 -12.48
C ASP A 257 3.39 15.95 -13.60
N LEU A 258 2.34 16.66 -13.20
CA LEU A 258 1.33 17.23 -14.12
C LEU A 258 1.85 18.51 -14.77
N ASP A 259 1.77 18.58 -16.10
CA ASP A 259 1.99 19.81 -16.85
C ASP A 259 0.66 20.51 -17.14
N LEU A 260 0.33 21.51 -16.33
CA LEU A 260 -0.91 22.28 -16.47
C LEU A 260 -0.93 23.17 -17.71
N THR A 261 0.22 23.39 -18.36
CA THR A 261 0.30 24.16 -19.61
C THR A 261 0.10 23.29 -20.85
N ALA A 262 0.14 21.96 -20.68
CA ALA A 262 -0.07 20.96 -21.72
C ALA A 262 -1.25 20.04 -21.35
N ASP A 263 -2.43 20.65 -21.14
CA ASP A 263 -3.70 19.96 -20.87
C ASP A 263 -3.62 18.94 -19.70
N GLY A 264 -2.81 19.25 -18.69
CA GLY A 264 -2.67 18.45 -17.48
C GLY A 264 -1.95 17.12 -17.66
N ILE A 265 -1.16 16.94 -18.72
CA ILE A 265 -0.48 15.66 -18.96
C ILE A 265 0.51 15.31 -17.84
N CYS A 266 0.39 14.09 -17.30
CA CYS A 266 1.34 13.59 -16.32
C CYS A 266 2.60 13.08 -17.01
N LYS A 267 3.72 13.78 -16.85
CA LYS A 267 4.98 13.45 -17.53
C LYS A 267 5.68 12.20 -16.98
N ASN A 268 5.32 11.76 -15.78
CA ASN A 268 6.00 10.66 -15.09
C ASN A 268 5.27 9.30 -15.20
N GLY A 269 3.95 9.28 -15.41
CA GLY A 269 3.19 8.02 -15.52
C GLY A 269 2.34 7.67 -14.29
N ALA A 270 1.75 8.65 -13.59
CA ALA A 270 0.86 8.37 -12.47
C ALA A 270 -0.47 7.76 -12.93
N VAL A 271 -0.56 6.42 -12.98
CA VAL A 271 -1.71 5.68 -13.52
C VAL A 271 -3.06 6.08 -12.94
N ASN A 272 -3.13 6.50 -11.67
CA ASN A 272 -4.39 6.91 -11.04
C ASN A 272 -5.00 8.19 -11.64
N VAL A 273 -4.30 8.90 -12.53
CA VAL A 273 -4.89 9.94 -13.39
C VAL A 273 -5.95 9.34 -14.33
N LEU A 274 -5.83 8.05 -14.66
CA LEU A 274 -6.71 7.33 -15.59
C LEU A 274 -7.80 6.54 -14.89
N THR A 275 -7.78 6.37 -13.57
CA THR A 275 -8.71 5.49 -12.83
C THR A 275 -9.98 6.24 -12.41
N LYS A 276 -11.12 5.55 -12.36
CA LYS A 276 -12.35 6.11 -11.79
C LYS A 276 -12.27 6.17 -10.27
N ASP A 277 -12.80 7.23 -9.69
CA ASP A 277 -13.04 7.35 -8.25
C ASP A 277 -14.49 6.97 -7.96
N LEU A 278 -14.74 5.66 -7.88
CA LEU A 278 -16.04 5.09 -7.55
C LEU A 278 -15.88 4.02 -6.46
N PRO A 279 -16.83 3.92 -5.52
CA PRO A 279 -16.84 2.84 -4.56
C PRO A 279 -17.15 1.50 -5.25
N SER A 280 -16.62 0.41 -4.70
CA SER A 280 -16.91 -0.95 -5.18
C SER A 280 -18.39 -1.32 -5.13
N SER A 281 -19.12 -0.83 -4.12
CA SER A 281 -20.58 -0.88 -3.99
C SER A 281 -21.02 -0.02 -2.80
N ARG A 282 -22.33 0.19 -2.65
CA ARG A 282 -22.94 0.79 -1.45
C ARG A 282 -22.62 0.05 -0.15
N LEU A 283 -22.38 -1.26 -0.22
CA LEU A 283 -22.04 -2.05 0.96
C LEU A 283 -20.56 -1.94 1.32
N GLY A 284 -19.68 -2.14 0.33
CA GLY A 284 -18.23 -2.22 0.57
C GLY A 284 -17.56 -0.85 0.70
N ASN A 285 -18.03 0.14 -0.07
CA ASN A 285 -17.46 1.48 -0.18
C ASN A 285 -15.91 1.49 -0.34
N GLY A 286 -15.37 0.45 -0.98
CA GLY A 286 -13.93 0.25 -1.16
C GLY A 286 -13.42 0.83 -2.47
N CYS A 287 -12.11 1.00 -2.59
CA CYS A 287 -11.46 1.47 -3.81
C CYS A 287 -11.64 0.46 -4.97
N ALA A 288 -11.97 0.95 -6.17
CA ALA A 288 -12.05 0.19 -7.41
C ALA A 288 -10.95 0.59 -8.43
N GLY A 289 -9.77 0.98 -7.95
CA GLY A 289 -8.72 1.60 -8.77
C GLY A 289 -7.99 0.68 -9.76
N ASN A 290 -8.13 -0.64 -9.66
CA ASN A 290 -7.39 -1.61 -10.49
C ASN A 290 -7.98 -1.85 -11.88
N THR A 291 -8.93 -1.03 -12.32
CA THR A 291 -9.60 -1.22 -13.60
C THR A 291 -9.90 0.13 -14.22
N ALA A 292 -9.32 0.36 -15.41
CA ALA A 292 -9.63 1.50 -16.25
C ALA A 292 -9.52 1.10 -17.73
N LEU A 293 -10.13 1.89 -18.60
CA LEU A 293 -9.97 1.79 -20.04
C LEU A 293 -9.24 3.03 -20.55
N ALA A 294 -8.29 2.84 -21.46
CA ALA A 294 -7.53 3.93 -22.04
C ALA A 294 -7.10 3.63 -23.49
N TRP A 295 -6.92 4.69 -24.27
CA TRP A 295 -6.20 4.63 -25.53
C TRP A 295 -4.70 4.75 -25.28
N LEU A 296 -3.93 4.27 -26.26
CA LEU A 296 -2.47 4.23 -26.24
C LEU A 296 -1.93 4.62 -27.62
N GLU A 297 -0.93 5.50 -27.65
CA GLU A 297 -0.22 5.87 -28.88
C GLU A 297 1.25 6.17 -28.61
N LYS A 298 2.06 6.11 -29.66
CA LYS A 298 3.43 6.64 -29.63
C LYS A 298 3.40 8.16 -29.47
N TYR A 299 4.09 8.67 -28.46
CA TYR A 299 4.14 10.10 -28.18
C TYR A 299 5.34 10.74 -28.92
N ASN A 300 5.04 11.69 -29.82
CA ASN A 300 6.04 12.49 -30.54
C ASN A 300 5.93 13.99 -30.22
N GLY A 301 5.20 14.35 -29.15
CA GLY A 301 5.08 15.73 -28.71
C GLY A 301 6.37 16.25 -28.07
N PRO A 302 6.45 17.57 -27.80
CA PRO A 302 7.59 18.18 -27.10
C PRO A 302 7.81 17.60 -25.70
#